data_AF-A0A3B8NGV0-F1
#
_entry.id   AF-A0A3B8NGV0-F1
#
_cell.length_a   1.000
_cell.length_b   1.000
_cell.length_c   1.000
_cell.angle_alpha   90.00
_cell.angle_beta   90.00
_cell.angle_gamma   90.00
#
_symmetry.space_group_name_H-M   'P 1'
#
loop_
_entity.id
_entity.type
_entity.pdbx_description
1 polymer ?
#
loop_
_entity_poly.entity_id
_entity_poly.type
_entity_poly.pdbx_seq_one_letter_code
_entity_poly.pdbx_strand_id
1 'polypeptide(L)' 'MECSNLDKNLENCNCTYPGCPRKGRCCECLNYHRRNNELPACYFTKGQEETWDRSISFFKKCS' A
#
# COMPACT_ATOMS: atom_id res chain seq x y z
N MET A 1 3.67 11.61 14.91
CA MET A 1 2.22 11.68 15.12
C MET A 1 1.75 10.27 15.42
N GLU A 2 1.06 10.05 16.52
CA GLU A 2 0.45 8.74 16.78
C GLU A 2 -0.67 8.45 15.79
N CYS A 3 -0.79 7.20 15.32
CA CYS A 3 -1.85 6.76 14.43
C CYS A 3 -2.85 5.95 15.24
N SER A 4 -3.99 6.55 15.59
CA SER A 4 -5.05 5.91 16.39
C SER A 4 -5.68 4.68 15.72
N ASN A 5 -5.52 4.54 14.41
CA ASN A 5 -6.08 3.42 13.63
C ASN A 5 -5.04 2.35 13.29
N LEU A 6 -3.82 2.37 13.87
CA LEU A 6 -2.73 1.47 13.48
C LEU A 6 -3.17 0.00 13.50
N ASP A 7 -3.71 -0.48 14.61
CA ASP A 7 -4.10 -1.90 14.77
C ASP A 7 -5.19 -2.31 13.78
N LYS A 8 -6.23 -1.49 13.63
CA LYS A 8 -7.32 -1.71 12.65
C LYS A 8 -6.81 -1.72 11.21
N ASN A 9 -5.84 -0.87 10.90
CA ASN A 9 -5.24 -0.81 9.57
C ASN A 9 -4.34 -2.02 9.31
N LEU A 10 -3.67 -2.56 10.33
CA LEU A 10 -2.82 -3.75 10.20
C LEU A 10 -3.63 -4.99 9.83
N GLU A 11 -4.86 -5.12 10.33
CA GLU A 11 -5.79 -6.20 9.96
C GLU A 11 -6.13 -6.21 8.46
N ASN A 12 -6.17 -5.02 7.84
CA ASN A 12 -6.59 -4.84 6.45
C ASN A 12 -5.42 -4.58 5.48
N CYS A 13 -4.19 -4.39 5.98
CA CYS A 13 -3.05 -4.04 5.15
C CYS A 13 -2.48 -5.27 4.45
N ASN A 14 -2.76 -5.39 3.15
CA ASN A 14 -2.28 -6.47 2.28
C ASN A 14 -0.86 -6.26 1.72
N CYS A 15 -0.12 -5.23 2.13
CA CYS A 15 1.23 -4.96 1.61
C CYS A 15 2.14 -6.18 1.81
N THR A 16 2.71 -6.69 0.70
CA THR A 16 3.52 -7.91 0.67
C THR A 16 5.00 -7.64 0.92
N TYR A 17 5.43 -6.37 0.96
CA TYR A 17 6.83 -6.02 1.19
C TYR A 17 7.29 -6.42 2.61
N PRO A 18 8.29 -7.31 2.74
CA PRO A 18 8.77 -7.76 4.05
C PRO A 18 9.34 -6.59 4.86
N GLY A 19 8.92 -6.48 6.13
CA GLY A 19 9.43 -5.44 7.03
C GLY A 19 9.05 -4.00 6.65
N CYS A 20 7.96 -3.80 5.89
CA CYS A 20 7.51 -2.47 5.49
C CYS A 20 7.36 -1.54 6.72
N PRO A 21 8.16 -0.46 6.82
CA PRO A 21 8.15 0.42 7.99
C PRO A 21 6.87 1.25 8.11
N ARG A 22 6.06 1.30 7.04
CA ARG A 22 4.83 2.07 6.93
C ARG A 22 3.57 1.20 7.02
N LYS A 23 3.72 -0.10 7.29
CA LYS A 23 2.58 -1.04 7.34
C LYS A 23 1.58 -0.59 8.42
N GLY A 24 0.31 -0.48 8.04
CA GLY A 24 -0.76 0.06 8.90
C GLY A 24 -0.74 1.59 9.10
N ARG A 25 0.32 2.31 8.69
CA ARG A 25 0.43 3.78 8.80
C ARG A 25 0.03 4.44 7.48
N CYS A 26 -1.28 4.48 7.19
CA CYS A 26 -1.81 4.86 5.87
C CYS A 26 -1.34 6.24 5.36
N CYS A 27 -1.26 7.26 6.23
CA CYS A 27 -0.78 8.58 5.81
C CYS A 27 0.69 8.56 5.33
N GLU A 28 1.55 7.82 6.02
CA GLU A 28 2.96 7.67 5.65
C GLU A 28 3.11 6.80 4.40
N CYS A 29 2.33 5.72 4.31
CA CYS A 29 2.26 4.82 3.17
C CYS A 29 1.84 5.58 1.89
N LEU A 30 0.75 6.35 1.96
CA LEU A 30 0.25 7.14 0.84
C LEU A 30 1.26 8.19 0.38
N ASN A 31 1.87 8.91 1.33
CA ASN A 31 2.87 9.92 0.99
C ASN A 31 4.10 9.30 0.29
N TYR A 32 4.56 8.14 0.78
CA TYR A 32 5.68 7.43 0.17
C TYR A 32 5.38 7.00 -1.27
N HIS A 33 4.28 6.27 -1.49
CA HIS A 33 3.93 5.77 -2.83
C HIS A 33 3.59 6.91 -3.80
N ARG A 34 2.89 7.96 -3.33
CA ARG A 34 2.61 9.14 -4.15
C ARG A 34 3.89 9.79 -4.69
N ARG A 35 4.93 9.91 -3.88
CA ARG A 35 6.23 10.46 -4.30
C ARG A 35 6.94 9.61 -5.36
N ASN A 36 6.60 8.32 -5.44
CA ASN A 36 7.14 7.37 -6.40
C ASN A 36 6.22 7.17 -7.64
N ASN A 37 5.13 7.95 -7.77
CA ASN A 37 4.08 7.73 -8.78
C ASN A 37 3.43 6.32 -8.70
N GLU A 38 3.29 5.82 -7.48
CA GLU A 38 2.70 4.53 -7.15
C GLU A 38 1.42 4.70 -6.32
N LEU A 39 0.65 3.61 -6.24
CA LEU A 39 -0.44 3.47 -5.28
C LEU A 39 -0.06 2.49 -4.16
N PRO A 40 -0.58 2.66 -2.94
CA PRO A 40 -0.44 1.65 -1.89
C PRO A 40 -1.02 0.29 -2.28
N ALA A 41 -0.52 -0.77 -1.63
CA ALA A 41 -0.99 -2.15 -1.79
C ALA A 41 -2.52 -2.33 -1.68
N CYS A 42 -3.19 -1.50 -0.87
CA CYS A 42 -4.64 -1.58 -0.66
C CYS A 42 -5.48 -1.25 -1.90
N TYR A 43 -4.87 -0.73 -2.97
CA TYR A 43 -5.52 -0.52 -4.27
C TYR A 43 -5.46 -1.76 -5.18
N PHE A 44 -4.74 -2.81 -4.76
CA PHE A 44 -4.47 -4.00 -5.57
C PHE A 44 -5.05 -5.25 -4.91
N THR A 45 -5.51 -6.19 -5.72
CA THR A 45 -5.85 -7.53 -5.22
C THR A 45 -4.58 -8.25 -4.73
N LYS A 46 -4.73 -9.33 -3.96
CA LYS A 46 -3.59 -10.12 -3.48
C LYS A 46 -2.65 -10.54 -4.62
N GLY A 47 -3.20 -11.07 -5.71
CA GLY A 47 -2.39 -11.51 -6.86
C GLY A 47 -1.72 -10.36 -7.61
N GLN A 48 -2.36 -9.18 -7.65
CA GLN A 48 -1.75 -7.98 -8.24
C GLN A 48 -0.61 -7.44 -7.36
N GLU A 49 -0.82 -7.35 -6.05
CA GLU A 49 0.20 -6.88 -5.11
C GLU A 49 1.39 -7.85 -5.01
N GLU A 50 1.24 -9.13 -5.35
CA GLU A 50 2.35 -10.08 -5.44
C GLU A 50 3.31 -9.82 -6.61
N THR A 51 2.90 -9.06 -7.64
CA THR A 51 3.79 -8.68 -8.76
C THR A 51 4.72 -7.51 -8.42
N TRP A 52 4.42 -6.79 -7.32
CA TRP A 52 5.07 -5.55 -6.89
C TRP A 52 5.02 -4.38 -7.89
N ASP A 53 4.29 -4.51 -9.00
CA ASP A 53 4.02 -3.38 -9.90
C ASP A 53 2.92 -2.50 -9.28
N ARG A 54 3.33 -1.52 -8.49
CA ARG A 54 2.42 -0.56 -7.84
C ARG A 54 2.19 0.70 -8.67
N SER A 55 2.58 0.69 -9.94
CA SER A 55 2.46 1.86 -10.81
C SER A 55 0.99 2.21 -11.08
N ILE A 56 0.72 3.51 -11.22
CA ILE A 56 -0.61 3.97 -11.64
C ILE A 56 -0.99 3.41 -13.03
N SER A 57 0.01 3.15 -13.89
CA SER A 57 -0.22 2.50 -15.19
C SER A 57 -0.71 1.07 -15.06
N PHE A 58 -0.17 0.29 -14.13
CA PHE A 58 -0.61 -1.07 -13.87
C PHE A 58 -2.02 -1.09 -13.30
N PHE A 59 -2.29 -0.24 -12.31
CA PHE A 59 -3.64 -0.07 -11.74
C PHE A 59 -4.68 0.17 -12.84
N LYS A 60 -4.46 1.15 -13.73
CA LYS A 60 -5.39 1.48 -14.83
C LYS A 60 -5.61 0.37 -15.86
N LYS A 61 -4.66 -0.56 -16.01
CA LYS A 61 -4.78 -1.67 -16.98
C LYS A 61 -5.61 -2.83 -16.44
N CYS A 62 -5.66 -2.99 -15.12
CA CYS A 62 -6.29 -4.12 -14.46
C CYS A 62 -7.57 -3.75 -13.69
N SER A 63 -7.91 -2.46 -13.64
CA SER A 63 -9.13 -1.89 -13.05
C SER A 63 -10.29 -1.88 -14.03
#